data_AF-A0A937U7B5-F1
#
_entry.id   AF-A0A937U7B5-F1
#
_cell.length_a   1.000
_cell.length_b   1.000
_cell.length_c   1.000
_cell.angle_alpha   90.00
_cell.angle_beta   90.00
_cell.angle_gamma   90.00
#
_symmetry.space_group_name_H-M   'P 1'
#
loop_
_entity.id
_entity.type
_entity.pdbx_description
1 polymer ?
#
loop_
_entity_poly.entity_id
_entity_poly.type
_entity_poly.pdbx_seq_one_letter_code
_entity_poly.pdbx_strand_id
1 'polypeptide(L)'
;MALELVFECPRTLSRLSNGPLGKLLDGFCNWLLSHGFRRGTIRKHLFNVSYLNEHLASRRSGFRESLRSRDIAGFFNAYSLLCRRRGGMEGHVRRVRYSINRFLEYLRESGVFDPSSGQEIYQPLLEAYLKWMRHYQHASEGTLGVRCHSTRRFLEWLGPDATPEGLSKLSSDRIECGMGDVHQ
;
A
#
# COMPACT_ATOMS: atom_id res chain seq x y z
N MET A 1 7.91 0.43 -27.67
CA MET A 1 7.76 -0.07 -26.28
C MET A 1 6.41 -0.73 -26.08
N ALA A 2 6.20 -1.53 -25.03
CA ALA A 2 4.97 -2.30 -24.83
C ALA A 2 3.73 -1.41 -24.73
N LEU A 3 3.87 -0.25 -24.07
CA LEU A 3 2.80 0.73 -23.93
C LEU A 3 2.30 1.27 -25.27
N GLU A 4 3.18 1.42 -26.27
CA GLU A 4 2.83 1.90 -27.63
C GLU A 4 2.01 0.87 -28.41
N LEU A 5 2.15 -0.42 -28.08
CA LEU A 5 1.29 -1.47 -28.63
C LEU A 5 -0.15 -1.39 -28.11
N VAL A 6 -0.38 -0.63 -27.03
CA VAL A 6 -1.68 -0.56 -26.34
C VAL A 6 -2.28 0.84 -26.42
N PHE A 7 -1.49 1.90 -26.45
CA PHE A 7 -1.94 3.29 -26.49
C PHE A 7 -1.35 4.04 -27.68
N GLU A 8 -2.21 4.74 -28.42
CA GLU A 8 -1.81 5.61 -29.52
C GLU A 8 -1.70 7.08 -29.08
N CYS A 9 -2.37 7.45 -27.97
CA CYS A 9 -2.41 8.83 -27.50
C CYS A 9 -1.09 9.26 -26.84
N PRO A 10 -0.33 10.22 -27.40
CA PRO A 10 0.98 10.62 -26.86
C PRO A 10 0.90 11.20 -25.45
N ARG A 11 -0.19 11.91 -25.12
CA ARG A 11 -0.41 12.42 -23.74
C ARG A 11 -0.55 11.29 -22.72
N THR A 12 -1.21 10.20 -23.10
CA THR A 12 -1.39 9.05 -22.20
C THR A 12 -0.09 8.29 -22.03
N LEU A 13 0.65 8.07 -23.12
CA LEU A 13 1.99 7.48 -23.08
C LEU A 13 2.91 8.29 -22.19
N SER A 14 2.99 9.60 -22.41
CA SER A 14 3.76 10.53 -21.58
C SER A 14 3.38 10.42 -20.10
N ARG A 15 2.09 10.40 -19.76
CA ARG A 15 1.64 10.28 -18.36
C ARG A 15 2.01 8.93 -17.71
N LEU A 16 2.01 7.84 -18.48
CA LEU A 16 2.37 6.51 -17.98
C LEU A 16 3.88 6.35 -17.87
N SER A 17 4.63 6.84 -18.84
CA SER A 17 6.09 6.73 -18.89
C SER A 17 6.79 7.74 -17.97
N ASN A 18 6.14 8.86 -17.66
CA ASN A 18 6.65 9.86 -16.72
C ASN A 18 6.26 9.51 -15.30
N GLY A 19 7.20 9.71 -14.37
CA GLY A 19 6.98 9.44 -12.96
C GLY A 19 7.64 8.14 -12.48
N PRO A 20 7.53 7.84 -11.19
CA PRO A 20 8.44 6.89 -10.58
C PRO A 20 8.26 5.42 -10.99
N LEU A 21 7.08 5.07 -11.48
CA LEU A 21 6.77 3.72 -11.99
C LEU A 21 6.96 3.59 -13.51
N GLY A 22 7.39 4.65 -14.21
CA GLY A 22 7.40 4.70 -15.68
C GLY A 22 8.08 3.50 -16.34
N LYS A 23 9.29 3.15 -15.88
CA LYS A 23 10.04 1.98 -16.38
C LYS A 23 9.36 0.64 -16.06
N LEU A 24 8.64 0.56 -14.94
CA LEU A 24 7.94 -0.66 -14.50
C LEU A 24 6.62 -0.86 -15.25
N LEU A 25 5.99 0.22 -15.72
CA LEU A 25 4.71 0.17 -16.42
C LEU A 25 4.81 -0.45 -17.82
N ASP A 26 5.94 -0.29 -18.52
CA ASP A 26 6.20 -1.02 -19.77
C ASP A 26 6.35 -2.53 -19.52
N GLY A 27 7.09 -2.92 -18.49
CA GLY A 27 7.22 -4.33 -18.09
C GLY A 27 5.88 -4.94 -17.66
N PHE A 28 5.08 -4.19 -16.91
CA PHE A 28 3.73 -4.62 -16.54
C PHE A 28 2.80 -4.76 -17.76
N CYS A 29 2.92 -3.87 -18.75
CA CYS A 29 2.17 -3.99 -20.00
C CYS A 29 2.51 -5.28 -20.75
N ASN A 30 3.81 -5.61 -20.85
CA ASN A 30 4.26 -6.88 -21.42
C ASN A 30 3.74 -8.09 -20.62
N TRP A 31 3.79 -8.02 -19.29
CA TRP A 31 3.28 -9.07 -18.43
C TRP A 31 1.78 -9.31 -18.63
N LEU A 32 0.97 -8.27 -18.76
CA LEU A 32 -0.45 -8.42 -19.06
C LEU A 32 -0.69 -9.01 -20.46
N LEU A 33 0.15 -8.65 -21.45
CA LEU A 33 0.09 -9.23 -22.79
C LEU A 33 0.40 -10.74 -22.76
N SER A 34 1.47 -11.14 -22.07
CA SER A 34 1.86 -12.56 -21.96
C SER A 34 0.83 -13.41 -21.23
N HIS A 35 0.06 -12.81 -20.31
CA HIS A 35 -1.05 -13.46 -19.62
C HIS A 35 -2.38 -13.43 -20.41
N GLY A 36 -2.36 -13.01 -21.67
CA GLY A 36 -3.52 -13.10 -22.57
C GLY A 36 -4.63 -12.08 -22.28
N PHE A 37 -4.35 -11.00 -21.55
CA PHE A 37 -5.36 -9.96 -21.31
C PHE A 37 -5.73 -9.24 -22.61
N ARG A 38 -7.02 -8.96 -22.78
CA ARG A 38 -7.50 -8.15 -23.92
C ARG A 38 -6.99 -6.72 -23.82
N ARG A 39 -6.69 -6.08 -24.96
CA ARG A 39 -6.18 -4.69 -25.06
C ARG A 39 -7.00 -3.68 -24.22
N GLY A 40 -8.33 -3.77 -24.24
CA GLY A 40 -9.20 -2.91 -23.43
C GLY A 40 -9.04 -3.11 -21.91
N THR A 41 -8.78 -4.34 -21.46
CA THR A 41 -8.51 -4.66 -20.04
C THR A 41 -7.11 -4.18 -19.63
N ILE A 42 -6.12 -4.35 -20.51
CA ILE A 42 -4.76 -3.83 -20.29
C ILE A 42 -4.80 -2.31 -20.08
N ARG A 43 -5.51 -1.59 -20.97
CA ARG A 43 -5.70 -0.13 -20.84
C ARG A 43 -6.29 0.26 -19.49
N LYS A 44 -7.31 -0.46 -19.01
CA LYS A 44 -7.94 -0.23 -17.69
C LYS A 44 -6.95 -0.46 -16.54
N HIS A 45 -6.15 -1.52 -16.60
CA HIS A 45 -5.14 -1.79 -15.59
C HIS A 45 -4.10 -0.67 -15.54
N LEU A 46 -3.51 -0.32 -16.68
CA LEU A 46 -2.48 0.73 -16.78
C LEU A 46 -3.01 2.09 -16.34
N PHE A 47 -4.25 2.44 -16.74
CA PHE A 47 -4.89 3.67 -16.29
C PHE A 47 -5.11 3.70 -14.77
N ASN A 48 -5.56 2.59 -14.18
CA ASN A 48 -5.74 2.53 -12.73
C ASN A 48 -4.41 2.60 -11.96
N VAL A 49 -3.34 1.99 -12.48
CA VAL A 49 -2.00 2.07 -11.88
C VAL A 49 -1.40 3.47 -12.01
N SER A 50 -1.81 4.27 -13.02
CA SER A 50 -1.34 5.65 -13.13
C SER A 50 -1.70 6.51 -11.91
N TYR A 51 -2.79 6.21 -11.20
CA TYR A 51 -3.11 6.87 -9.93
C TYR A 51 -2.06 6.62 -8.84
N LEU A 52 -1.52 5.40 -8.78
CA LEU A 52 -0.41 5.09 -7.87
C LEU A 52 0.86 5.83 -8.31
N ASN A 53 1.15 5.85 -9.62
CA ASN A 53 2.30 6.55 -10.16
C ASN A 53 2.27 8.06 -9.82
N GLU A 54 1.12 8.71 -10.01
CA GLU A 54 0.87 10.11 -9.64
C GLU A 54 0.99 10.33 -8.13
N HIS A 55 0.45 9.43 -7.31
CA HIS A 55 0.58 9.51 -5.85
C HIS A 55 2.04 9.46 -5.40
N LEU A 56 2.83 8.54 -5.95
CA LEU A 56 4.24 8.42 -5.61
C LEU A 56 5.06 9.63 -6.11
N ALA A 57 4.74 10.18 -7.28
CA ALA A 57 5.40 11.36 -7.82
C ALA A 57 5.20 12.60 -6.93
N SER A 58 4.04 12.71 -6.27
CA SER A 58 3.72 13.83 -5.38
C SER A 58 4.45 13.80 -4.03
N ARG A 59 5.15 12.71 -3.68
CA ARG A 59 5.89 12.60 -2.42
C ARG A 59 7.29 13.21 -2.52
N ARG A 60 7.62 14.10 -1.57
CA ARG A 60 8.94 14.76 -1.44
C ARG A 60 10.13 13.81 -1.33
N SER A 61 9.91 12.56 -0.90
CA SER A 61 10.99 11.59 -0.69
C SER A 61 11.48 10.88 -1.97
N GLY A 62 10.83 11.11 -3.12
CA GLY A 62 11.07 10.33 -4.33
C GLY A 62 10.72 8.85 -4.18
N PHE A 63 10.73 8.13 -5.30
CA PHE A 63 10.66 6.67 -5.30
C PHE A 63 12.06 6.12 -5.02
N ARG A 64 12.17 5.29 -3.99
CA ARG A 64 13.34 4.44 -3.78
C ARG A 64 13.22 3.25 -4.73
N GLU A 65 14.35 2.67 -5.14
CA GLU A 65 14.44 1.58 -6.13
C GLU A 65 13.52 0.37 -5.87
N SER A 66 12.96 0.26 -4.66
CA SER A 66 11.93 -0.72 -4.32
C SER A 66 10.69 -0.07 -3.69
N LEU A 67 9.52 -0.51 -4.16
CA LEU A 67 8.21 -0.13 -3.65
C LEU A 67 7.95 -0.83 -2.31
N ARG A 68 7.55 -0.12 -1.25
CA ARG A 68 7.27 -0.74 0.06
C ARG A 68 5.78 -0.94 0.30
N SER A 69 5.43 -1.91 1.14
CA SER A 69 4.05 -2.17 1.58
C SER A 69 3.37 -0.92 2.16
N ARG A 70 4.11 -0.09 2.90
CA ARG A 70 3.63 1.21 3.44
C ARG A 70 3.24 2.22 2.35
N ASP A 71 3.91 2.19 1.20
CA ASP A 71 3.62 3.11 0.09
C ASP A 71 2.27 2.76 -0.55
N ILE A 72 2.00 1.46 -0.69
CA ILE A 72 0.71 0.95 -1.16
C ILE A 72 -0.42 1.24 -0.16
N ALA A 73 -0.18 0.99 1.13
CA ALA A 73 -1.16 1.28 2.18
C ALA A 73 -1.50 2.78 2.22
N GLY A 74 -0.47 3.63 2.17
CA GLY A 74 -0.62 5.08 2.10
C GLY A 74 -1.42 5.54 0.89
N PHE A 75 -1.16 4.96 -0.29
CA PHE A 75 -1.94 5.21 -1.50
C PHE A 75 -3.42 4.86 -1.30
N PHE A 76 -3.74 3.66 -0.82
CA PHE A 76 -5.14 3.25 -0.66
C PHE A 76 -5.90 4.12 0.33
N ASN A 77 -5.24 4.57 1.41
CA ASN A 77 -5.84 5.50 2.37
C ASN A 77 -6.16 6.84 1.71
N ALA A 78 -5.18 7.45 1.04
CA ALA A 78 -5.35 8.73 0.37
C ALA A 78 -6.41 8.66 -0.76
N TYR A 79 -6.34 7.60 -1.57
CA TYR A 79 -7.23 7.41 -2.71
C TYR A 79 -8.68 7.17 -2.27
N SER A 80 -8.89 6.35 -1.23
CA SER A 80 -10.23 6.09 -0.70
C SER A 80 -10.85 7.37 -0.11
N LEU A 81 -10.07 8.19 0.59
CA LEU A 81 -10.51 9.48 1.11
C LEU A 81 -10.91 10.44 -0.02
N LEU A 82 -10.09 10.52 -1.08
CA LEU A 82 -10.38 11.33 -2.26
C LEU A 82 -11.69 10.91 -2.95
N CYS A 83 -11.91 9.61 -3.13
CA CYS A 83 -13.14 9.09 -3.72
C CYS A 83 -14.39 9.37 -2.86
N ARG A 84 -14.27 9.27 -1.53
CA ARG A 84 -15.38 9.63 -0.61
C ARG A 84 -15.76 11.10 -0.75
N ARG A 85 -14.78 12.00 -0.78
CA ARG A 85 -15.03 13.45 -0.95
C ARG A 85 -15.71 13.80 -2.28
N ARG A 86 -15.58 12.96 -3.30
CA ARG A 86 -16.19 13.15 -4.63
C ARG A 86 -17.54 12.43 -4.82
N GLY A 87 -18.19 11.98 -3.74
CA GLY A 87 -19.51 11.34 -3.82
C GLY A 87 -19.49 9.83 -3.98
N GLY A 88 -18.39 9.16 -3.63
CA GLY A 88 -18.36 7.73 -3.30
C GLY A 88 -18.72 6.76 -4.43
N MET A 89 -17.75 6.41 -5.28
CA MET A 89 -17.86 5.22 -6.14
C MET A 89 -17.08 4.05 -5.54
N GLU A 90 -17.65 3.34 -4.57
CA GLU A 90 -17.01 2.18 -3.95
C GLU A 90 -16.56 1.13 -5.00
N GLY A 91 -17.37 0.94 -6.05
CA GLY A 91 -17.04 0.08 -7.18
C GLY A 91 -15.83 0.57 -8.01
N HIS A 92 -15.51 1.87 -7.99
CA HIS A 92 -14.29 2.38 -8.62
C HIS A 92 -13.05 2.07 -7.78
N VAL A 93 -13.12 2.29 -6.47
CA VAL A 93 -12.03 1.94 -5.53
C VAL A 93 -11.71 0.44 -5.61
N ARG A 94 -12.72 -0.43 -5.69
CA ARG A 94 -12.53 -1.87 -5.88
C ARG A 94 -11.81 -2.20 -7.18
N ARG A 95 -12.17 -1.54 -8.29
CA ARG A 95 -11.51 -1.72 -9.61
C ARG A 95 -10.06 -1.25 -9.60
N VAL A 96 -9.77 -0.12 -8.94
CA VAL A 96 -8.40 0.36 -8.78
C VAL A 96 -7.61 -0.62 -7.93
N ARG A 97 -8.14 -1.05 -6.78
CA ARG A 97 -7.50 -2.05 -5.92
C ARG A 97 -7.16 -3.33 -6.67
N TYR A 98 -8.09 -3.84 -7.48
CA TYR A 98 -7.84 -5.01 -8.32
C TYR A 98 -6.66 -4.80 -9.27
N SER A 99 -6.60 -3.67 -9.99
CA SER A 99 -5.48 -3.35 -10.88
C SER A 99 -4.16 -3.22 -10.15
N ILE A 100 -4.14 -2.57 -8.97
CA ILE A 100 -2.94 -2.44 -8.16
C ILE A 100 -2.46 -3.81 -7.67
N ASN A 101 -3.36 -4.70 -7.23
CA ASN A 101 -2.98 -6.04 -6.82
C ASN A 101 -2.36 -6.85 -7.96
N ARG A 102 -2.88 -6.74 -9.18
CA ARG A 102 -2.25 -7.36 -10.38
C ARG A 102 -0.88 -6.76 -10.68
N PHE A 103 -0.70 -5.46 -10.48
CA PHE A 103 0.61 -4.83 -10.62
C PHE A 103 1.60 -5.32 -9.56
N LEU A 104 1.16 -5.49 -8.31
CA LEU A 104 2.00 -6.07 -7.25
C LEU A 104 2.39 -7.52 -7.53
N GLU A 105 1.49 -8.31 -8.12
CA GLU A 105 1.78 -9.67 -8.57
C GLU A 105 2.91 -9.69 -9.61
N TYR A 106 2.81 -8.83 -10.62
CA TYR A 106 3.90 -8.61 -11.58
C TYR A 106 5.22 -8.23 -10.88
N LEU A 107 5.19 -7.28 -9.93
CA LEU A 107 6.42 -6.85 -9.26
C LEU A 107 7.05 -7.94 -8.39
N ARG A 108 6.25 -8.86 -7.84
CA ARG A 108 6.75 -10.03 -7.10
C ARG A 108 7.44 -11.01 -8.04
N GLU A 109 6.80 -11.32 -9.15
CA GLU A 109 7.38 -12.20 -10.17
C GLU A 109 8.66 -11.61 -10.78
N SER A 110 8.72 -10.29 -10.92
CA SER A 110 9.91 -9.60 -11.43
C SER A 110 11.01 -9.37 -10.37
N GLY A 111 10.80 -9.79 -9.12
CA GLY A 111 11.75 -9.61 -8.01
C GLY A 111 11.97 -8.16 -7.56
N VAL A 112 11.16 -7.21 -8.04
CA VAL A 112 11.26 -5.77 -7.72
C VAL A 112 10.49 -5.41 -6.44
N PHE A 113 9.54 -6.28 -6.06
CA PHE A 113 8.75 -6.13 -4.85
C PHE A 113 8.79 -7.40 -4.02
N ASP A 114 9.41 -7.32 -2.85
CA ASP A 114 9.23 -8.30 -1.79
C ASP A 114 8.27 -7.73 -0.74
N PRO A 115 7.07 -8.30 -0.56
CA PRO A 115 6.15 -7.87 0.50
C PRO A 115 6.76 -8.05 1.91
N SER A 116 7.77 -8.91 2.05
CA SER A 116 8.49 -9.24 3.28
C SER A 116 9.62 -8.26 3.58
N SER A 117 10.21 -7.60 2.57
CA SER A 117 11.34 -6.65 2.71
C SER A 117 10.94 -5.30 3.34
N GLY A 118 9.77 -5.26 3.97
CA GLY A 118 9.25 -4.13 4.73
C GLY A 118 8.20 -4.56 5.73
N GLN A 119 8.15 -5.84 6.14
CA GLN A 119 7.40 -6.21 7.33
C GLN A 119 8.00 -5.44 8.50
N GLU A 120 7.21 -4.53 9.04
CA GLU A 120 7.62 -3.77 10.20
C GLU A 120 7.88 -4.78 11.33
N ILE A 121 8.92 -4.55 12.14
CA ILE A 121 9.38 -5.52 13.16
C ILE A 121 8.22 -5.97 14.07
N TYR A 122 7.24 -5.09 14.24
CA TYR A 122 6.05 -5.31 15.05
C TYR A 122 4.90 -6.03 14.35
N GLN A 123 4.97 -6.28 13.04
CA GLN A 123 3.86 -6.86 12.27
C GLN A 123 3.42 -8.23 12.82
N PRO A 124 4.32 -9.17 13.18
CA PRO A 124 3.92 -10.44 13.82
C PRO A 124 3.20 -10.23 15.14
N LEU A 125 3.61 -9.22 15.92
CA LEU A 125 3.03 -8.88 17.21
C LEU A 125 1.64 -8.26 17.07
N LEU A 126 1.45 -7.36 16.09
CA LEU A 126 0.15 -6.79 15.75
C LEU A 126 -0.82 -7.89 15.28
N GLU A 127 -0.38 -8.80 14.41
CA GLU A 127 -1.20 -9.90 13.93
C GLU A 127 -1.60 -10.86 15.05
N ALA A 128 -0.66 -11.21 15.95
CA ALA A 128 -0.94 -12.03 17.12
C ALA A 128 -1.99 -11.37 18.04
N TYR A 129 -1.87 -10.06 18.29
CA TYR A 129 -2.84 -9.31 19.09
C TYR A 129 -4.23 -9.28 18.46
N LEU A 130 -4.34 -9.00 17.16
CA LEU A 130 -5.63 -8.99 16.45
C LEU A 130 -6.27 -10.38 16.43
N LYS A 131 -5.47 -11.43 16.23
CA LYS A 131 -5.93 -12.82 16.29
C LYS A 131 -6.45 -13.15 17.69
N TRP A 132 -5.73 -12.74 18.74
CA TRP A 132 -6.18 -12.93 20.11
C TRP A 132 -7.50 -12.21 20.40
N MET A 133 -7.65 -10.94 20.01
CA MET A 133 -8.92 -10.21 20.20
C MET A 133 -10.08 -10.85 19.47
N ARG A 134 -9.87 -11.34 18.24
CA ARG A 134 -10.93 -12.00 17.47
C ARG A 134 -11.38 -13.30 18.13
N HIS A 135 -10.44 -14.13 18.58
CA HIS A 135 -10.75 -15.49 19.04
C HIS A 135 -11.05 -15.60 20.54
N TYR A 136 -10.40 -14.79 21.38
CA TYR A 136 -10.55 -14.85 22.83
C TYR A 136 -11.45 -13.75 23.39
N GLN A 137 -11.47 -12.56 22.78
CA GLN A 137 -12.39 -11.49 23.20
C GLN A 137 -13.65 -11.39 22.33
N HIS A 138 -13.76 -12.22 21.28
CA HIS A 138 -14.86 -12.19 20.31
C HIS A 138 -15.13 -10.78 19.76
N ALA A 139 -14.07 -9.98 19.59
CA ALA A 139 -14.19 -8.59 19.15
C ALA A 139 -14.77 -8.51 17.73
N SER A 140 -15.71 -7.60 17.52
CA SER A 140 -16.29 -7.34 16.20
C SER A 140 -15.25 -6.78 15.22
N GLU A 141 -15.45 -6.96 13.91
CA GLU A 141 -14.56 -6.41 12.89
C GLU A 141 -14.39 -4.88 12.98
N GLY A 142 -15.44 -4.16 13.40
CA GLY A 142 -15.36 -2.72 13.66
C GLY A 142 -14.40 -2.40 14.82
N THR A 143 -14.49 -3.16 15.92
CA THR A 143 -13.58 -3.05 17.07
C THR A 143 -12.14 -3.41 16.69
N LEU A 144 -11.95 -4.49 15.90
CA LEU A 144 -10.64 -4.88 15.40
C LEU A 144 -10.00 -3.78 14.55
N GLY A 145 -10.79 -3.08 13.72
CA GLY A 145 -10.31 -1.96 12.91
C GLY A 145 -9.78 -0.80 13.75
N VAL A 146 -10.54 -0.37 14.77
CA VAL A 146 -10.12 0.71 15.69
C VAL A 146 -8.87 0.30 16.46
N ARG A 147 -8.87 -0.92 17.03
CA ARG A 147 -7.74 -1.43 17.80
C ARG A 147 -6.50 -1.63 16.94
N CYS A 148 -6.64 -2.15 15.72
CA CYS A 148 -5.53 -2.26 14.77
C CYS A 148 -4.86 -0.91 14.53
N HIS A 149 -5.64 0.16 14.40
CA HIS A 149 -5.10 1.49 14.17
C HIS A 149 -4.32 2.01 15.38
N SER A 150 -4.92 1.98 16.57
CA SER A 150 -4.27 2.46 17.81
C SER A 150 -3.04 1.63 18.18
N THR A 151 -3.14 0.30 18.09
CA THR A 151 -2.02 -0.60 18.38
C THR A 151 -0.90 -0.44 17.37
N ARG A 152 -1.20 -0.24 16.09
CA ARG A 152 -0.16 0.08 15.10
C ARG A 152 0.60 1.35 15.47
N ARG A 153 -0.10 2.45 15.76
CA ARG A 153 0.55 3.72 16.17
C ARG A 153 1.45 3.56 17.39
N PHE A 154 1.01 2.76 18.37
CA PHE A 154 1.81 2.44 19.54
C PHE A 154 3.08 1.66 19.20
N LEU A 155 2.94 0.62 18.38
CA LEU A 155 4.07 -0.21 17.95
C LEU A 155 5.05 0.56 17.04
N GLU A 156 4.54 1.46 16.19
CA GLU A 156 5.35 2.39 15.41
C GLU A 156 6.15 3.34 16.33
N TRP A 157 5.52 3.87 17.39
CA TRP A 157 6.19 4.71 18.39
C TRP A 157 7.29 3.96 19.15
N LEU A 158 7.08 2.69 19.48
CA LEU A 158 8.10 1.82 20.10
C LEU A 158 9.29 1.55 19.18
N GLY A 159 9.10 1.59 17.87
CA GLY A 159 10.17 1.41 16.89
C GLY A 159 10.90 0.06 17.06
N PRO A 160 12.23 0.05 17.31
CA PRO A 160 12.99 -1.19 17.52
C PRO A 160 12.54 -2.02 18.73
N ASP A 161 11.94 -1.40 19.75
CA ASP A 161 11.45 -2.08 20.95
C ASP A 161 10.07 -2.73 20.75
N ALA A 162 9.52 -2.67 19.54
CA ALA A 162 8.23 -3.26 19.21
C ALA A 162 8.30 -4.78 19.00
N THR A 163 8.93 -5.46 19.96
CA THR A 163 9.14 -6.92 20.05
C THR A 163 8.60 -7.42 21.40
N PRO A 164 8.34 -8.72 21.58
CA PRO A 164 7.92 -9.28 22.87
C PRO A 164 8.88 -8.91 24.02
N GLU A 165 10.18 -8.94 23.76
CA GLU A 165 11.23 -8.62 24.73
C GLU A 165 11.35 -7.12 25.01
N GLY A 166 11.02 -6.27 24.04
CA GLY A 166 10.96 -4.82 24.23
C GLY A 166 9.71 -4.42 25.02
N LEU A 167 8.57 -5.03 24.72
CA LEU A 167 7.32 -4.85 25.46
C LEU A 167 7.44 -5.25 26.93
N SER A 168 8.16 -6.34 27.25
CA SER A 168 8.34 -6.79 28.64
C SER A 168 9.19 -5.85 29.49
N LYS A 169 9.94 -4.94 28.85
CA LYS A 169 10.76 -3.90 29.49
C LYS A 169 10.04 -2.55 29.61
N LEU A 170 8.79 -2.44 29.15
CA LEU A 170 8.02 -1.21 29.30
C LEU A 170 7.53 -1.02 30.73
N SER A 171 7.76 0.18 31.26
CA SER A 171 7.14 0.67 32.48
C SER A 171 6.07 1.72 32.14
N SER A 172 5.12 1.93 33.05
CA SER A 172 4.11 2.99 32.95
C SER A 172 4.75 4.36 32.65
N ASP A 173 5.80 4.70 33.38
CA ASP A 173 6.50 5.99 33.29
C ASP A 173 7.06 6.24 31.88
N ARG A 174 7.53 5.18 31.21
CA ARG A 174 8.09 5.25 29.86
C ARG A 174 7.01 5.45 28.78
N ILE A 175 5.80 4.97 29.03
CA ILE A 175 4.67 5.09 28.11
C ILE A 175 4.06 6.49 28.21
N GLU A 176 3.91 7.01 29.44
CA GLU A 176 3.29 8.32 29.71
C GLU A 176 4.17 9.48 29.20
N CYS A 177 5.49 9.41 29.37
CA CYS A 177 6.41 10.44 28.86
C CYS A 177 6.51 10.48 27.33
N GLY A 178 6.22 9.38 26.63
CA GLY A 178 6.43 9.29 25.18
C GLY A 178 5.18 9.45 24.31
N MET A 179 3.99 9.17 24.84
CA MET A 179 2.73 9.39 24.10
C MET A 179 2.21 10.84 24.21
N GLY A 180 2.71 11.64 25.16
CA GLY A 180 2.32 13.04 25.34
C GLY A 180 2.60 13.92 24.11
N ASP A 181 3.61 13.60 23.33
CA ASP A 181 4.05 14.38 22.16
C ASP A 181 3.33 14.01 20.84
N VAL A 182 2.48 12.98 20.82
CA VAL A 182 1.86 12.44 19.58
C VAL A 182 0.48 13.08 19.30
N HIS A 183 0.10 14.09 20.07
CA HIS A 183 -1.19 14.79 20.00
C HIS A 183 -1.11 16.27 19.53
N GLN A 184 0.01 16.73 18.99
CA GLN A 184 0.09 18.02 18.28
C GLN A 184 0.15 17.86 16.76
#